data_AF-A0ABD1N2Y4-F1
#
_entry.id   AF-A0ABD1N2Y4-F1
#
_cell.length_a   1.000
_cell.length_b   1.000
_cell.length_c   1.000
_cell.angle_alpha   90.00
_cell.angle_beta   90.00
_cell.angle_gamma   90.00
#
_symmetry.space_group_name_H-M   'P 1'
#
loop_
_entity.id
_entity.type
_entity.pdbx_description
1 polymer ?
#
loop_
_entity_poly.entity_id
_entity_poly.type
_entity_poly.pdbx_seq_one_letter_code
_entity_poly.pdbx_strand_id
1 'polypeptide(L)'
;MTSTPEVDMLSSTVQSSELQIYNHCNSTDRTAKWVSAVSLATIAVIILAVLSPVSHEKSQSRPWLDLSLYIQQPRIAASNTHLVAREDAGAFIFRRVVTEGPENTSRVVGKAQGFVIPTEQFQQSALFDVMYVSFDSPHHSGSLSLQAHKIKDRQQFKVIGGTGSFAFARGVALFTITPSTQPPTYHLKLLLQFPKHSPKF
;
A
#
# COMPACT_ATOMS: atom_id res chain seq x y z
N MET A 1 -58.80 -44.72 66.54
CA MET A 1 -57.52 -45.42 66.80
C MET A 1 -57.52 -46.63 65.88
N THR A 2 -56.65 -46.79 64.90
CA THR A 2 -55.24 -46.38 64.83
C THR A 2 -54.85 -46.26 63.35
N SER A 3 -54.32 -45.11 62.95
CA SER A 3 -53.81 -44.82 61.61
C SER A 3 -52.46 -45.50 61.40
N THR A 4 -52.32 -46.26 60.31
CA THR A 4 -51.06 -46.86 59.84
C THR A 4 -50.14 -45.78 59.23
N PRO A 5 -48.91 -45.55 59.76
CA PRO A 5 -48.01 -44.48 59.30
C PRO A 5 -46.96 -44.93 58.25
N GLU A 6 -47.11 -46.11 57.65
CA GLU A 6 -46.02 -46.74 56.87
C GLU A 6 -45.97 -46.32 55.39
N VAL A 7 -47.11 -45.96 54.80
CA VAL A 7 -47.20 -45.62 53.36
C VAL A 7 -46.64 -44.22 53.06
N ASP A 8 -46.77 -43.27 53.99
CA ASP A 8 -46.32 -41.89 53.81
C ASP A 8 -44.78 -41.78 53.84
N MET A 9 -44.08 -42.66 54.56
CA MET A 9 -42.63 -42.59 54.73
C MET A 9 -41.85 -43.10 53.50
N LEU A 10 -42.38 -44.13 52.83
CA LEU A 10 -41.81 -44.63 51.58
C LEU A 10 -42.04 -43.65 50.43
N SER A 11 -43.20 -43.01 50.37
CA SER A 11 -43.49 -41.98 49.37
C SER A 11 -42.57 -40.76 49.54
N SER A 12 -42.35 -40.29 50.76
CA SER A 12 -41.43 -39.17 51.02
C SER A 12 -39.97 -39.49 50.67
N THR A 13 -39.54 -40.74 50.88
CA THR A 13 -38.15 -41.15 50.62
C THR A 13 -37.89 -41.27 49.12
N VAL A 14 -38.82 -41.86 48.37
CA VAL A 14 -38.74 -41.95 46.90
C VAL A 14 -38.76 -40.56 46.27
N GLN A 15 -39.66 -39.67 46.74
CA GLN A 15 -39.76 -38.31 46.21
C GLN A 15 -38.53 -37.45 46.53
N SER A 16 -37.89 -37.65 47.69
CA SER A 16 -36.62 -37.00 48.04
C SER A 16 -35.46 -37.49 47.16
N SER A 17 -35.44 -38.77 46.78
CA SER A 17 -34.39 -39.33 45.93
C SER A 17 -34.49 -38.86 44.47
N GLU A 18 -35.69 -38.73 43.90
CA GLU A 18 -35.87 -38.19 42.55
C GLU A 18 -35.53 -36.69 42.45
N LEU A 19 -35.88 -35.91 43.47
CA LEU A 19 -35.50 -34.50 43.55
C LEU A 19 -33.98 -34.31 43.66
N GLN A 20 -33.27 -35.21 44.35
CA GLN A 20 -31.80 -35.20 44.42
C GLN A 20 -31.17 -35.51 43.06
N ILE A 21 -31.68 -36.49 42.31
CA ILE A 21 -31.17 -36.86 40.98
C ILE A 21 -31.43 -35.76 39.95
N TYR A 22 -32.63 -35.16 39.97
CA TYR A 22 -33.01 -34.07 39.06
C TYR A 22 -32.18 -32.80 39.30
N ASN A 23 -31.94 -32.45 40.56
CA ASN A 23 -31.11 -31.29 40.91
C ASN A 23 -29.63 -31.52 40.61
N HIS A 24 -29.12 -32.75 40.78
CA HIS A 24 -27.75 -33.10 40.42
C HIS A 24 -27.55 -33.01 38.90
N CYS A 25 -28.47 -33.55 38.09
CA CYS A 25 -28.42 -33.52 36.63
C CYS A 25 -28.51 -32.09 36.05
N ASN A 26 -29.38 -31.24 36.59
CA ASN A 26 -29.57 -29.86 36.14
C ASN A 26 -28.42 -28.91 36.58
N SER A 27 -27.66 -29.26 37.63
CA SER A 27 -26.48 -28.51 38.06
C SER A 27 -25.30 -28.74 37.12
N THR A 28 -25.09 -29.98 36.67
CA THR A 28 -23.99 -30.34 35.75
C THR A 28 -24.18 -29.74 34.36
N ASP A 29 -25.43 -29.66 33.87
CA ASP A 29 -25.74 -29.09 32.55
C ASP A 29 -25.56 -27.57 32.48
N ARG A 30 -25.80 -26.86 33.59
CA ARG A 30 -25.60 -25.40 33.63
C ARG A 30 -24.13 -25.05 33.71
N THR A 31 -23.35 -25.69 34.58
CA THR A 31 -21.90 -25.44 34.70
C THR A 31 -21.13 -25.89 33.46
N ALA A 32 -21.52 -27.01 32.83
CA ALA A 32 -20.91 -27.47 31.58
C ALA A 32 -21.08 -26.47 30.43
N LYS A 33 -22.22 -25.76 30.35
CA LYS A 33 -22.46 -24.73 29.33
C LYS A 33 -21.56 -23.50 29.51
N TRP A 34 -21.33 -23.05 30.75
CA TRP A 34 -20.42 -21.93 31.01
C TRP A 34 -18.97 -22.32 30.73
N VAL A 35 -18.56 -23.53 31.11
CA VAL A 35 -17.22 -24.05 30.87
C VAL A 35 -16.95 -24.22 29.37
N SER A 36 -17.93 -24.69 28.59
CA SER A 36 -17.76 -24.81 27.13
C SER A 36 -17.68 -23.44 26.45
N ALA A 37 -18.47 -22.47 26.90
CA ALA A 37 -18.44 -21.10 26.35
C ALA A 37 -17.11 -20.41 26.65
N VAL A 38 -16.59 -20.53 27.88
CA VAL A 38 -15.29 -19.99 28.26
C VAL A 38 -14.16 -20.66 27.47
N SER A 39 -14.21 -21.99 27.32
CA SER A 39 -13.23 -22.75 26.53
C SER A 39 -13.25 -22.36 25.04
N LEU A 40 -14.43 -22.22 24.45
CA LEU A 40 -14.55 -21.81 23.05
C LEU A 40 -14.05 -20.37 22.84
N ALA A 41 -14.32 -19.47 23.78
CA ALA A 41 -13.84 -18.09 23.75
C ALA A 41 -12.31 -18.02 23.88
N THR A 42 -11.70 -18.80 24.79
CA THR A 42 -10.24 -18.81 24.94
C THR A 42 -9.55 -19.41 23.72
N ILE A 43 -10.11 -20.50 23.14
CA ILE A 43 -9.62 -21.07 21.89
C ILE A 43 -9.72 -20.05 20.75
N ALA A 44 -10.84 -19.33 20.63
CA ALA A 44 -11.00 -18.29 19.61
C ALA A 44 -9.97 -17.15 19.77
N VAL A 45 -9.68 -16.71 21.00
CA VAL A 45 -8.64 -15.71 21.28
C VAL A 45 -7.25 -16.23 20.95
N ILE A 46 -6.95 -17.50 21.26
CA ILE A 46 -5.66 -18.13 20.92
C ILE A 46 -5.52 -18.26 19.40
N ILE A 47 -6.58 -18.70 18.71
CA ILE A 47 -6.61 -18.76 17.24
C ILE A 47 -6.45 -17.36 16.67
N LEU A 48 -7.14 -16.34 17.17
CA LEU A 48 -6.92 -14.95 16.73
C LEU A 48 -5.51 -14.46 17.07
N ALA A 49 -4.87 -14.88 18.15
CA ALA A 49 -3.52 -14.48 18.49
C ALA A 49 -2.47 -15.16 17.59
N VAL A 50 -2.71 -16.41 17.18
CA VAL A 50 -1.82 -17.20 16.32
C VAL A 50 -2.06 -16.91 14.83
N LEU A 51 -3.31 -16.66 14.42
CA LEU A 51 -3.69 -16.30 13.05
C LEU A 51 -3.73 -14.80 12.81
N SER A 52 -3.74 -13.95 13.85
CA SER A 52 -3.48 -12.53 13.61
C SER A 52 -2.08 -12.45 13.04
N PRO A 53 -1.91 -11.94 11.81
CA PRO A 53 -0.63 -11.36 11.48
C PRO A 53 -0.48 -10.23 12.49
N VAL A 54 0.34 -10.44 13.51
CA VAL A 54 0.80 -9.32 14.31
C VAL A 54 1.30 -8.33 13.25
N SER A 55 0.66 -7.17 13.16
CA SER A 55 1.15 -6.09 12.30
C SER A 55 2.40 -5.59 13.01
N HIS A 56 3.46 -6.39 12.92
CA HIS A 56 4.79 -5.91 13.13
C HIS A 56 5.01 -4.96 11.96
N GLU A 57 4.77 -3.68 12.22
CA GLU A 57 5.64 -2.63 11.71
C GLU A 57 7.07 -2.91 12.20
N LYS A 58 7.67 -4.00 11.71
CA LYS A 58 9.08 -4.01 11.36
C LYS A 58 9.18 -3.58 9.91
N SER A 59 8.58 -2.43 9.59
CA SER A 59 9.14 -1.57 8.55
C SER A 59 10.26 -0.76 9.19
N GLN A 60 11.31 -1.45 9.65
CA GLN A 60 12.63 -0.87 9.42
C GLN A 60 12.83 -0.97 7.92
N SER A 61 12.14 -0.09 7.19
CA SER A 61 12.30 0.04 5.76
C SER A 61 13.79 0.24 5.58
N ARG A 62 14.37 -0.55 4.68
CA ARG A 62 15.59 -0.11 4.01
C ARG A 62 15.41 1.39 3.77
N PRO A 63 16.35 2.27 4.17
CA PRO A 63 16.18 3.71 4.00
C PRO A 63 16.18 4.10 2.52
N TRP A 64 16.03 3.14 1.62
CA TRP A 64 16.10 3.23 0.19
C TRP A 64 14.93 2.46 -0.45
N LEU A 65 14.32 3.05 -1.47
CA LEU A 65 13.25 2.46 -2.30
C LEU A 65 13.72 2.48 -3.76
N ASP A 66 13.69 1.32 -4.41
CA ASP A 66 13.97 1.17 -5.84
C ASP A 66 12.65 0.87 -6.57
N LEU A 67 12.23 1.77 -7.47
CA LEU A 67 11.05 1.58 -8.32
C LEU A 67 11.46 1.62 -9.79
N SER A 68 10.97 0.65 -10.55
CA SER A 68 11.15 0.56 -12.00
C SER A 68 9.79 0.65 -12.67
N LEU A 69 9.65 1.60 -13.59
CA LEU A 69 8.38 2.05 -14.15
C LEU A 69 8.57 2.44 -15.61
N TYR A 70 7.48 2.62 -16.35
CA TYR A 70 7.53 3.00 -17.75
C TYR A 70 6.70 4.26 -18.00
N ILE A 71 7.24 5.20 -18.76
CA ILE A 71 6.51 6.38 -19.23
C ILE A 71 6.11 6.15 -20.68
N GLN A 72 4.80 6.10 -20.91
CA GLN A 72 4.25 5.88 -22.24
C GLN A 72 4.05 7.20 -22.98
N GLN A 73 4.36 7.19 -24.28
CA GLN A 73 4.04 8.31 -25.16
C GLN A 73 2.54 8.29 -25.53
N PRO A 74 1.92 9.46 -25.79
CA PRO A 74 0.52 9.52 -26.21
C PRO A 74 0.41 8.91 -27.60
N ARG A 75 -0.29 7.78 -27.72
CA ARG A 75 -0.79 7.31 -29.02
C ARG A 75 -2.10 8.03 -29.33
N ILE A 76 -2.03 9.31 -29.68
CA ILE A 76 -3.17 9.97 -30.33
C ILE A 76 -2.98 9.76 -31.83
N ALA A 77 -3.93 9.07 -32.48
CA ALA A 77 -4.06 9.08 -33.93
C ALA A 77 -4.10 10.55 -34.36
N ALA A 78 -3.14 10.96 -35.21
CA ALA A 78 -2.90 12.32 -35.64
C ALA A 78 -4.16 13.23 -35.64
N SER A 79 -4.40 13.90 -34.53
CA SER A 79 -5.31 15.05 -34.47
C SER A 79 -4.43 16.24 -34.24
N ASN A 80 -3.84 16.71 -35.36
CA ASN A 80 -3.37 18.06 -35.72
C ASN A 80 -2.98 19.04 -34.61
N THR A 81 -2.49 18.57 -33.46
CA THR A 81 -1.73 19.40 -32.55
C THR A 81 -0.30 19.21 -32.98
N HIS A 82 0.06 19.94 -34.04
CA HIS A 82 1.44 20.12 -34.45
C HIS A 82 2.25 20.35 -33.16
N LEU A 83 3.14 19.41 -32.83
CA LEU A 83 4.14 19.58 -31.77
C LEU A 83 5.15 20.61 -32.29
N VAL A 84 4.71 21.85 -32.44
CA VAL A 84 5.54 22.97 -32.88
C VAL A 84 6.33 23.38 -31.65
N ALA A 85 7.61 23.06 -31.63
CA ALA A 85 8.54 24.05 -31.11
C ALA A 85 8.38 25.26 -32.04
N ARG A 86 7.60 26.27 -31.60
CA ARG A 86 7.56 27.56 -32.28
C ARG A 86 8.98 28.13 -32.20
N GLU A 87 9.50 28.61 -33.32
CA GLU A 87 10.91 29.02 -33.51
C GLU A 87 11.38 30.20 -32.64
N ASP A 88 10.56 30.66 -31.68
CA ASP A 88 10.94 31.59 -30.62
C ASP A 88 10.95 30.85 -29.27
N ALA A 89 11.99 30.05 -29.04
CA ALA A 89 12.42 29.43 -27.77
C ALA A 89 11.34 29.27 -26.67
N GLY A 90 10.30 28.47 -26.95
CA GLY A 90 9.26 28.10 -25.97
C GLY A 90 9.64 26.88 -25.13
N ALA A 91 9.22 26.85 -23.86
CA ALA A 91 9.31 25.65 -23.03
C ALA A 91 8.45 24.51 -23.60
N PHE A 92 9.02 23.31 -23.69
CA PHE A 92 8.29 22.10 -24.08
C PHE A 92 7.59 21.50 -22.87
N ILE A 93 6.26 21.60 -22.83
CA ILE A 93 5.41 21.05 -21.75
C ILE A 93 4.94 19.65 -22.14
N PHE A 94 5.01 18.70 -21.21
CA PHE A 94 4.55 17.34 -21.43
C PHE A 94 3.64 16.82 -20.31
N ARG A 95 2.76 15.90 -20.68
CA ARG A 95 1.95 15.06 -19.79
C ARG A 95 1.89 13.65 -20.37
N ARG A 96 2.21 12.65 -19.55
CA ARG A 96 2.35 11.23 -19.92
C ARG A 96 1.80 10.35 -18.80
N VAL A 97 1.42 9.13 -19.15
CA VAL A 97 1.01 8.11 -18.16
C VAL A 97 2.21 7.29 -17.73
N VAL A 98 2.18 6.80 -16.49
CA VAL A 98 3.20 5.92 -15.91
C VAL A 98 2.59 4.55 -15.68
N THR A 99 3.26 3.49 -16.15
CA THR A 99 2.79 2.10 -16.10
C THR A 99 3.81 1.17 -15.43
N GLU A 100 3.32 0.03 -14.94
CA GLU A 100 4.14 -1.04 -14.34
C GLU A 100 5.03 -1.75 -15.36
N GLY A 101 4.57 -1.88 -16.61
CA GLY A 101 5.27 -2.55 -17.70
C GLY A 101 5.34 -1.71 -18.98
N PRO A 102 6.18 -2.10 -19.95
CA PRO A 102 6.33 -1.40 -21.23
C PRO A 102 5.14 -1.59 -22.17
N GLU A 103 4.33 -2.64 -21.99
CA GLU A 103 3.18 -2.93 -22.84
C GLU A 103 2.09 -1.88 -22.65
N ASN A 104 1.39 -1.51 -23.73
CA ASN A 104 0.29 -0.53 -23.65
C ASN A 104 -0.91 -1.03 -22.82
N THR A 105 -1.00 -2.34 -22.60
CA THR A 105 -2.01 -2.99 -21.74
C THR A 105 -1.59 -3.04 -20.27
N SER A 106 -0.38 -2.59 -19.94
CA SER A 106 0.12 -2.57 -18.57
C SER A 106 -0.74 -1.66 -17.70
N ARG A 107 -0.84 -2.03 -16.42
CA ARG A 107 -1.57 -1.25 -15.43
C ARG A 107 -0.96 0.15 -15.30
N VAL A 108 -1.83 1.16 -15.33
CA VAL A 108 -1.47 2.55 -15.06
C VAL A 108 -1.34 2.75 -13.55
N VAL A 109 -0.21 3.33 -13.13
CA VAL A 109 0.12 3.58 -11.72
C VAL A 109 0.29 5.05 -11.40
N GLY A 110 0.31 5.91 -12.42
CA GLY A 110 0.57 7.31 -12.21
C GLY A 110 0.59 8.14 -13.48
N LYS A 111 1.05 9.39 -13.31
CA LYS A 111 1.20 10.39 -14.36
C LYS A 111 2.53 11.10 -14.20
N ALA A 112 3.19 11.41 -15.31
CA ALA A 112 4.39 12.21 -15.36
C ALA A 112 4.10 13.49 -16.15
N GLN A 113 4.39 14.65 -15.58
CA GLN A 113 4.14 15.94 -16.21
C GLN A 113 5.26 16.91 -15.88
N GLY A 114 5.58 17.81 -16.79
CA GLY A 114 6.69 18.72 -16.58
C GLY A 114 6.93 19.58 -17.80
N PHE A 115 8.08 20.25 -17.79
CA PHE A 115 8.55 20.98 -18.94
C PHE A 115 10.07 20.91 -19.06
N VAL A 116 10.56 21.07 -20.27
CA VAL A 116 11.99 21.27 -20.56
C VAL A 116 12.17 22.53 -21.38
N ILE A 117 13.28 23.24 -21.18
CA ILE A 117 13.59 24.46 -21.94
C ILE A 117 14.71 24.16 -22.93
N PRO A 118 14.39 23.99 -24.23
CA PRO A 118 15.38 23.66 -25.26
C PRO A 118 16.10 24.93 -25.73
N THR A 119 17.10 25.39 -24.98
CA THR A 119 17.92 26.55 -25.41
C THR A 119 19.41 26.33 -25.17
N GLU A 120 20.21 26.53 -26.21
CA GLU A 120 21.68 26.46 -26.17
C GLU A 120 22.31 27.69 -25.52
N GLN A 121 21.61 28.83 -25.54
CA GLN A 121 22.09 30.11 -25.01
C GLN A 121 22.15 30.16 -23.48
N PHE A 122 21.33 29.35 -22.81
CA PHE A 122 21.47 29.11 -21.39
C PHE A 122 22.43 27.94 -21.23
N GLN A 123 23.72 28.23 -21.02
CA GLN A 123 24.76 27.24 -20.72
C GLN A 123 24.49 26.43 -19.43
N GLN A 124 23.28 26.55 -18.85
CA GLN A 124 22.74 25.86 -17.67
C GLN A 124 21.25 25.48 -17.85
N SER A 125 20.69 25.51 -19.08
CA SER A 125 19.25 25.32 -19.34
C SER A 125 18.65 24.08 -18.69
N ALA A 126 19.43 22.98 -18.63
CA ALA A 126 19.01 21.75 -17.97
C ALA A 126 18.68 21.92 -16.48
N LEU A 127 19.20 22.93 -15.78
CA LEU A 127 18.85 23.18 -14.38
C LEU A 127 17.38 23.61 -14.20
N PHE A 128 16.72 24.07 -15.26
CA PHE A 128 15.32 24.49 -15.24
C PHE A 128 14.35 23.41 -15.67
N ASP A 129 14.84 22.25 -16.14
CA ASP A 129 13.99 21.13 -16.53
C ASP A 129 13.43 20.46 -15.26
N VAL A 130 12.10 20.53 -15.13
CA VAL A 130 11.38 20.01 -13.97
C VAL A 130 10.33 19.01 -14.42
N MET A 131 10.24 17.91 -13.68
CA MET A 131 9.21 16.89 -13.85
C MET A 131 8.59 16.53 -12.52
N TYR A 132 7.28 16.37 -12.53
CA TYR A 132 6.47 15.90 -11.43
C TYR A 132 5.86 14.55 -11.78
N VAL A 133 6.07 13.56 -10.92
CA VAL A 133 5.52 12.21 -11.09
C VAL A 133 4.56 11.94 -9.94
N SER A 134 3.28 11.75 -10.26
CA SER A 134 2.24 11.42 -9.28
C SER A 134 1.85 9.96 -9.39
N PHE A 135 1.71 9.30 -8.25
CA PHE A 135 1.31 7.92 -8.11
C PHE A 135 -0.06 7.82 -7.46
N ASP A 136 -0.90 7.00 -8.05
CA ASP A 136 -2.24 6.69 -7.54
C ASP A 136 -2.47 5.19 -7.69
N SER A 137 -1.83 4.43 -6.82
CA SER A 137 -1.90 2.98 -6.78
C SER A 137 -2.07 2.49 -5.34
N PRO A 138 -2.62 1.28 -5.13
CA PRO A 138 -2.76 0.71 -3.79
C PRO A 138 -1.44 0.61 -3.01
N HIS A 139 -0.31 0.45 -3.71
CA HIS A 139 1.00 0.29 -3.10
C HIS A 139 1.73 1.61 -2.85
N HIS A 140 1.51 2.60 -3.71
CA HIS A 140 2.17 3.89 -3.65
C HIS A 140 1.19 5.00 -4.02
N SER A 141 0.96 5.92 -3.07
CA SER A 141 0.12 7.10 -3.26
C SER A 141 0.89 8.34 -2.83
N GLY A 142 0.95 9.34 -3.72
CA GLY A 142 1.73 10.56 -3.48
C GLY A 142 2.46 11.02 -4.73
N SER A 143 3.54 11.77 -4.55
CA SER A 143 4.25 12.35 -5.69
C SER A 143 5.74 12.56 -5.45
N LEU A 144 6.47 12.72 -6.54
CA LEU A 144 7.88 13.08 -6.58
C LEU A 144 8.08 14.30 -7.46
N SER A 145 8.92 15.21 -6.98
CA SER A 145 9.43 16.33 -7.75
C SER A 145 10.86 16.04 -8.17
N LEU A 146 11.12 16.16 -9.47
CA LEU A 146 12.38 15.83 -10.13
C LEU A 146 12.91 17.07 -10.85
N GLN A 147 14.22 17.29 -10.75
CA GLN A 147 14.92 18.38 -11.43
C GLN A 147 16.13 17.81 -12.16
N ALA A 148 16.36 18.15 -13.42
CA ALA A 148 17.49 17.60 -14.14
C ALA A 148 18.82 18.04 -13.49
N HIS A 149 19.79 17.13 -13.49
CA HIS A 149 21.07 17.33 -12.83
C HIS A 149 22.19 17.38 -13.87
N LYS A 150 22.72 18.59 -14.11
CA LYS A 150 23.78 18.89 -15.09
C LYS A 150 23.34 18.64 -16.55
N ILE A 151 24.01 19.35 -17.46
CA ILE A 151 23.61 19.44 -18.89
C ILE A 151 24.04 18.21 -19.69
N LYS A 152 25.11 17.53 -19.26
CA LYS A 152 25.69 16.40 -19.99
C LYS A 152 24.87 15.12 -19.83
N ASP A 153 24.15 14.96 -18.71
CA ASP A 153 23.38 13.76 -18.39
C ASP A 153 21.88 14.03 -18.44
N ARG A 154 21.34 14.30 -19.64
CA ARG A 154 19.88 14.48 -19.86
C ARG A 154 19.02 13.28 -19.44
N GLN A 155 19.65 12.17 -19.09
CA GLN A 155 19.02 10.93 -18.63
C GLN A 155 18.97 10.81 -17.10
N GLN A 156 19.46 11.79 -16.35
CA GLN A 156 19.48 11.76 -14.89
C GLN A 156 18.82 12.99 -14.28
N PHE A 157 17.86 12.75 -13.38
CA PHE A 157 17.18 13.77 -12.61
C PHE A 157 17.46 13.55 -11.12
N LYS A 158 17.62 14.64 -10.38
CA LYS A 158 17.66 14.63 -8.93
C LYS A 158 16.24 14.66 -8.38
N VAL A 159 15.97 13.81 -7.40
CA VAL A 159 14.74 13.86 -6.61
C VAL A 159 14.90 14.98 -5.57
N ILE A 160 14.09 16.03 -5.72
CA ILE A 160 14.13 17.21 -4.86
C ILE A 160 13.11 17.16 -3.71
N GLY A 161 12.19 16.21 -3.74
CA GLY A 161 11.23 15.98 -2.67
C GLY A 161 10.07 15.11 -3.12
N GLY A 162 9.16 14.82 -2.20
CA GLY A 162 7.95 14.08 -2.48
C GLY A 162 6.87 14.28 -1.42
N THR A 163 5.69 13.71 -1.71
CA THR A 163 4.49 13.76 -0.86
C THR A 163 3.93 12.35 -0.66
N GLY A 164 3.03 12.17 0.31
CA GLY A 164 2.40 10.86 0.59
C GLY A 164 3.42 9.80 0.97
N SER A 165 3.36 8.62 0.33
CA SER A 165 4.34 7.53 0.48
C SER A 165 5.78 7.93 0.15
N PHE A 166 5.98 9.08 -0.51
CA PHE A 166 7.28 9.61 -0.90
C PHE A 166 7.68 10.84 -0.09
N ALA A 167 7.02 11.12 1.04
CA ALA A 167 7.35 12.25 1.90
C ALA A 167 8.84 12.23 2.27
N PHE A 168 9.50 13.38 2.13
CA PHE A 168 10.93 13.57 2.41
C PHE A 168 11.90 12.74 1.55
N ALA A 169 11.42 12.08 0.48
CA ALA A 169 12.28 11.33 -0.43
C ALA A 169 13.34 12.25 -1.08
N ARG A 170 14.57 11.75 -1.13
CA ARG A 170 15.71 12.29 -1.89
C ARG A 170 16.29 11.19 -2.76
N GLY A 171 17.18 11.52 -3.69
CA GLY A 171 17.85 10.51 -4.52
C GLY A 171 17.89 10.89 -5.99
N VAL A 172 17.85 9.88 -6.86
CA VAL A 172 18.03 10.03 -8.31
C VAL A 172 16.96 9.28 -9.10
N ALA A 173 16.63 9.82 -10.26
CA ALA A 173 15.73 9.24 -11.25
C ALA A 173 16.49 9.10 -12.56
N LEU A 174 16.54 7.89 -13.10
CA LEU A 174 17.30 7.53 -14.30
C LEU A 174 16.32 7.18 -15.43
N PHE A 175 16.57 7.71 -16.62
CA PHE A 175 15.76 7.49 -17.81
C PHE A 175 16.55 6.70 -18.85
N THR A 176 16.04 5.53 -19.20
CA THR A 176 16.58 4.71 -20.30
C THR A 176 15.55 4.63 -21.41
N ILE A 177 15.99 4.79 -22.66
CA ILE A 177 15.12 4.62 -23.83
C ILE A 177 15.21 3.16 -24.27
N THR A 178 14.08 2.52 -24.53
CA THR A 178 14.05 1.19 -25.14
C THR A 178 13.70 1.33 -26.64
N PRO A 179 14.70 1.40 -27.54
CA PRO A 179 14.48 1.71 -28.96
C PRO A 179 13.76 0.62 -29.75
N SER A 180 13.66 -0.61 -29.22
CA SER A 180 12.94 -1.72 -29.86
C SER A 180 11.41 -1.58 -29.78
N THR A 181 10.89 -0.58 -29.06
CA THR A 181 9.46 -0.31 -28.96
C THR A 181 9.08 0.84 -29.90
N GLN A 182 8.02 0.66 -30.71
CA GLN A 182 7.42 1.74 -31.51
C GLN A 182 6.00 2.01 -30.97
N PRO A 183 5.72 3.22 -30.42
CA PRO A 183 6.65 4.32 -30.16
C PRO A 183 7.63 3.99 -29.02
N PRO A 184 8.77 4.71 -28.92
CA PRO A 184 9.78 4.44 -27.90
C PRO A 184 9.22 4.69 -26.51
N THR A 185 9.41 3.71 -25.64
CA THR A 185 9.02 3.78 -24.23
C THR A 185 10.23 4.19 -23.39
N TYR A 186 10.01 5.08 -22.42
CA TYR A 186 11.04 5.47 -21.46
C TYR A 186 10.91 4.61 -20.21
N HIS A 187 11.96 3.90 -19.86
CA HIS A 187 12.08 3.22 -18.60
C HIS A 187 12.59 4.21 -17.54
N LEU A 188 11.81 4.39 -16.48
CA LEU A 188 12.10 5.25 -15.35
C LEU A 188 12.51 4.39 -14.16
N LYS A 189 13.76 4.54 -13.73
CA LYS A 189 14.27 3.94 -12.50
C LYS A 189 14.42 5.00 -11.41
N LEU A 190 13.71 4.84 -10.31
CA LEU A 190 13.76 5.73 -9.14
C LEU A 190 14.55 5.07 -8.02
N LEU A 191 15.64 5.72 -7.61
CA LEU A 191 16.43 5.33 -6.47
C LEU A 191 16.22 6.37 -5.38
N LEU A 192 15.28 6.10 -4.49
CA LEU A 192 14.90 7.03 -3.42
C LEU A 192 15.59 6.66 -2.13
N GLN A 193 15.89 7.66 -1.33
CA GLN A 193 16.40 7.57 0.02
C GLN A 193 15.51 8.39 0.95
N PHE A 194 15.15 7.80 2.08
CA PHE A 194 14.35 8.43 3.12
C PHE A 194 15.21 8.75 4.35
N PRO A 195 14.91 9.85 5.07
CA PRO A 195 15.54 10.11 6.35
C PRO A 195 15.35 8.94 7.30
N LYS A 196 16.38 8.59 8.08
CA LYS A 196 16.19 7.66 9.19
C LYS A 196 15.31 8.33 10.22
N HIS A 197 14.13 7.76 10.48
CA HIS A 197 13.33 8.16 11.64
C HIS A 197 14.15 7.86 12.90
N SER A 198 14.67 8.90 13.54
CA SER A 198 15.12 8.80 14.92
C SER A 198 13.87 8.96 15.78
N PRO A 199 13.45 7.97 16.59
CA PRO A 199 12.44 8.22 17.58
C PRO A 199 13.02 9.28 18.53
N LYS A 200 12.43 10.47 18.53
CA LYS A 200 12.72 11.51 19.51
C LYS A 200 11.45 11.80 20.27
N PHE A 201 11.59 11.61 21.58
CA PHE A 201 10.68 11.88 22.71
C PHE A 201 9.67 10.79 23.02
#